data_AF-A0A629D6P1-F1
#
_entry.id   AF-A0A629D6P1-F1
#
_cell.length_a   1.000
_cell.length_b   1.000
_cell.length_c   1.000
_cell.angle_alpha   90.00
_cell.angle_beta   90.00
_cell.angle_gamma   90.00
#
_symmetry.space_group_name_H-M   'P 1'
#
loop_
_entity.id
_entity.type
_entity.pdbx_description
1 polymer ?
#
loop_
_entity_poly.entity_id
_entity_poly.type
_entity_poly.pdbx_seq_one_letter_code
_entity_poly.pdbx_strand_id
1 'polypeptide(L)'
;PQQAIKSTTSIEQMRNWLRLHICFDDRYSQDDGYEAGFNGFWWMVNLLQFLPDMTFTSRKAVHLPQEAETVKMQTSVVVDIQPDESWAEILEFGLLSAEEIALLQSLSLPAPTVGYELQDDDGEIIAEADLAWPLQKQALIIDNQDFTPLFESKGWHVAFGPIDESTLQHLFGGDK
;
A
#
# COMPACT_ATOMS: atom_id res chain seq x y z
N PRO A 1 33.31 12.09 -15.17
CA PRO A 1 33.37 12.20 -16.66
C PRO A 1 32.42 11.16 -17.26
N GLN A 2 31.40 11.58 -18.02
CA GLN A 2 30.53 10.65 -18.74
C GLN A 2 31.35 9.95 -19.83
N GLN A 3 31.57 8.64 -19.69
CA GLN A 3 32.21 7.83 -20.74
C GLN A 3 31.18 7.57 -21.85
N ALA A 4 31.55 7.85 -23.10
CA ALA A 4 30.69 7.56 -24.24
C ALA A 4 30.45 6.05 -24.36
N ILE A 5 29.18 5.66 -24.54
CA ILE A 5 28.80 4.27 -24.83
C ILE A 5 29.42 3.88 -26.18
N LYS A 6 30.20 2.81 -26.19
CA LYS A 6 30.81 2.27 -27.41
C LYS A 6 29.92 1.15 -27.94
N SER A 7 30.02 0.85 -29.23
CA SER A 7 29.32 -0.29 -29.84
C SER A 7 29.70 -1.65 -29.24
N THR A 8 30.77 -1.71 -28.44
CA THR A 8 31.25 -2.90 -27.72
C THR A 8 30.82 -2.95 -26.26
N THR A 9 30.02 -2.01 -25.76
CA THR A 9 29.58 -2.00 -24.36
C THR A 9 28.58 -3.13 -24.13
N SER A 10 28.87 -4.00 -23.15
CA SER A 10 27.96 -5.08 -22.78
C SER A 10 26.74 -4.56 -22.02
N ILE A 11 25.64 -5.33 -22.02
CA ILE A 11 24.42 -5.01 -21.25
C ILE A 11 24.74 -4.83 -19.76
N GLU A 12 25.61 -5.67 -19.21
CA GLU A 12 26.02 -5.61 -17.80
C GLU A 12 26.81 -4.33 -17.49
N GLN A 13 27.68 -3.90 -18.41
CA GLN A 13 28.39 -2.62 -18.30
C GLN A 13 27.43 -1.43 -18.41
N MET A 14 26.45 -1.49 -19.33
CA MET A 14 25.42 -0.46 -19.43
C MET A 14 24.62 -0.35 -18.14
N ARG A 15 24.24 -1.48 -17.53
CA ARG A 15 23.49 -1.51 -16.26
C ARG A 15 24.25 -0.85 -15.12
N ASN A 16 25.57 -1.04 -15.05
CA ASN A 16 26.42 -0.44 -14.01
C ASN A 16 26.74 1.05 -14.26
N TRP A 17 26.54 1.56 -15.48
CA TRP A 17 26.85 2.94 -15.83
C TRP A 17 25.63 3.84 -15.98
N LEU A 18 24.44 3.26 -16.15
CA LEU A 18 23.22 4.02 -16.25
C LEU A 18 22.93 4.66 -14.90
N ARG A 19 22.99 6.00 -14.88
CA ARG A 19 22.53 6.83 -13.77
C ARG A 19 21.41 7.70 -14.29
N LEU A 20 20.28 7.65 -13.62
CA LEU A 20 19.12 8.45 -13.98
C LEU A 20 18.80 9.38 -12.82
N HIS A 21 18.74 10.68 -13.10
CA HIS A 21 18.26 11.67 -12.15
C HIS A 21 17.11 12.44 -12.79
N ILE A 22 15.95 12.42 -12.17
CA ILE A 22 14.76 13.16 -12.61
C ILE A 22 14.56 14.36 -11.70
N CYS A 23 14.36 15.55 -12.26
CA CYS A 23 14.02 16.74 -11.50
C CYS A 23 12.69 17.30 -11.98
N PHE A 24 11.70 17.36 -11.08
CA PHE A 24 10.43 18.01 -11.35
C PHE A 24 10.52 19.51 -11.12
N ASP A 25 10.08 20.28 -12.11
CA ASP A 25 10.05 21.73 -12.03
C ASP A 25 8.74 22.23 -11.43
N ASP A 26 8.71 22.36 -10.11
CA ASP A 26 7.54 22.73 -9.32
C ASP A 26 7.43 24.24 -9.02
N ARG A 27 8.02 25.10 -9.88
CA ARG A 27 7.98 26.57 -9.75
C ARG A 27 6.57 27.14 -9.76
N TYR A 28 5.75 26.68 -10.69
CA TYR A 28 4.48 27.31 -11.02
C TYR A 28 3.32 26.37 -10.69
N SER A 29 3.11 26.13 -9.39
CA SER A 29 2.06 25.21 -8.91
C SER A 29 0.63 25.69 -9.13
N GLN A 30 0.45 26.88 -9.73
CA GLN A 30 -0.84 27.49 -10.03
C GLN A 30 -1.14 27.51 -11.53
N ASP A 31 -0.23 27.02 -12.37
CA ASP A 31 -0.43 26.99 -13.82
C ASP A 31 -1.34 25.81 -14.21
N ASP A 32 -2.17 26.00 -15.23
CA ASP A 32 -3.13 25.00 -15.73
C ASP A 32 -2.46 23.65 -16.12
N GLY A 33 -1.17 23.66 -16.45
CA GLY A 33 -0.39 22.48 -16.82
C GLY A 33 0.29 21.74 -15.66
N TYR A 34 0.20 22.27 -14.43
CA TYR A 34 0.96 21.74 -13.30
C TYR A 34 0.53 20.32 -12.93
N GLU A 35 -0.77 20.06 -12.80
CA GLU A 35 -1.29 18.73 -12.41
C GLU A 35 -0.93 17.66 -13.45
N ALA A 36 -1.06 17.98 -14.74
CA ALA A 36 -0.64 17.10 -15.81
C ALA A 36 0.87 16.79 -15.75
N GLY A 37 1.69 17.81 -15.48
CA GLY A 37 3.13 17.65 -15.30
C GLY A 37 3.50 16.81 -14.07
N PHE A 38 2.79 17.01 -12.96
CA PHE A 38 2.98 16.28 -11.70
C PHE A 38 2.60 14.80 -11.86
N ASN A 39 1.48 14.52 -12.52
CA ASN A 39 1.06 13.15 -12.84
C ASN A 39 2.06 12.47 -13.78
N GLY A 40 2.54 13.19 -14.81
CA GLY A 40 3.57 12.67 -15.71
C GLY A 40 4.90 12.39 -15.01
N PHE A 41 5.28 13.23 -14.06
CA PHE A 41 6.45 13.01 -13.22
C PHE A 41 6.32 11.73 -12.39
N TRP A 42 5.21 11.54 -11.66
CA TRP A 42 4.99 10.34 -10.87
C TRP A 42 4.90 9.07 -11.71
N TRP A 43 4.29 9.16 -12.89
CA TRP A 43 4.29 8.05 -13.84
C TRP A 43 5.72 7.63 -14.22
N MET A 44 6.60 8.60 -14.48
CA MET A 44 8.00 8.34 -14.81
C MET A 44 8.80 7.79 -13.62
N VAL A 45 8.53 8.28 -12.41
CA VAL A 45 9.12 7.73 -11.17
C VAL A 45 8.71 6.27 -10.99
N ASN A 46 7.41 5.97 -11.04
CA ASN A 46 6.91 4.61 -10.87
C ASN A 46 7.44 3.63 -11.92
N LEU A 47 7.60 4.09 -13.16
CA LEU A 47 8.15 3.29 -14.25
C LEU A 47 9.64 3.01 -14.08
N LEU A 48 10.41 3.97 -13.57
CA LEU A 48 11.87 3.95 -13.59
C LEU A 48 12.51 3.68 -12.20
N GLN A 49 11.71 3.57 -11.14
CA GLN A 49 12.18 3.30 -9.78
C GLN A 49 13.00 2.01 -9.65
N PHE A 50 12.80 1.05 -10.55
CA PHE A 50 13.52 -0.23 -10.54
C PHE A 50 14.91 -0.17 -11.18
N LEU A 51 15.31 0.99 -11.72
CA LEU A 51 16.66 1.17 -12.23
C LEU A 51 17.67 1.31 -11.06
N PRO A 52 18.84 0.64 -11.15
CA PRO A 52 19.74 0.45 -10.02
C PRO A 52 20.40 1.73 -9.46
N ASP A 53 20.38 2.84 -10.19
CA ASP A 53 20.94 4.14 -9.76
C ASP A 53 20.00 5.27 -10.23
N MET A 54 18.71 5.12 -9.91
CA MET A 54 17.67 6.11 -10.13
C MET A 54 17.49 6.98 -8.89
N THR A 55 17.49 8.28 -9.10
CA THR A 55 17.14 9.27 -8.09
C THR A 55 16.16 10.27 -8.68
N PHE A 56 15.38 10.92 -7.83
CA PHE A 56 14.52 12.01 -8.26
C PHE A 56 14.46 13.11 -7.21
N THR A 57 14.11 14.31 -7.65
CA THR A 57 13.93 15.48 -6.78
C THR A 57 12.93 16.44 -7.41
N SER A 58 12.62 17.52 -6.70
CA SER A 58 11.96 18.69 -7.25
C SER A 58 12.82 19.92 -7.07
N ARG A 59 12.56 20.96 -7.87
CA ARG A 59 13.27 22.23 -7.72
C ARG A 59 13.10 22.80 -6.31
N LYS A 60 11.89 22.85 -5.76
CA LYS A 60 11.65 23.34 -4.40
C LYS A 60 12.42 22.51 -3.38
N ALA A 61 12.49 21.19 -3.52
CA ALA A 61 13.25 20.32 -2.62
C ALA A 61 14.75 20.64 -2.58
N VAL A 62 15.35 21.06 -3.70
CA VAL A 62 16.76 21.46 -3.77
C VAL A 62 17.01 22.86 -3.20
N HIS A 63 16.08 23.79 -3.39
CA HIS A 63 16.31 25.21 -3.10
C HIS A 63 15.69 25.70 -1.79
N LEU A 64 14.70 25.00 -1.25
CA LEU A 64 14.12 25.31 0.04
C LEU A 64 14.83 24.47 1.11
N PRO A 65 15.13 25.05 2.27
CA PRO A 65 15.59 24.25 3.40
C PRO A 65 14.49 23.24 3.73
N GLN A 66 14.78 21.96 3.51
CA GLN A 66 13.98 20.90 4.09
C GLN A 66 14.29 20.86 5.58
N GLU A 67 13.25 20.83 6.41
CA GLU A 67 13.45 20.28 7.74
C GLU A 67 13.95 18.86 7.56
N ALA A 68 15.01 18.50 8.25
CA ALA A 68 15.47 17.12 8.26
C ALA A 68 14.40 16.30 8.96
N GLU A 69 13.39 15.86 8.21
CA GLU A 69 12.56 14.75 8.64
C GLU A 69 13.51 13.58 8.74
N THR A 70 13.83 13.20 9.98
CA THR A 70 14.35 11.86 10.24
C THR A 70 13.28 10.91 9.74
N VAL A 71 13.41 10.49 8.49
CA VAL A 71 12.83 9.25 8.00
C VAL A 71 13.48 8.21 8.89
N LYS A 72 12.80 7.90 9.99
CA LYS A 72 13.03 6.64 10.68
C LYS A 72 12.66 5.63 9.62
N MET A 73 13.66 5.15 8.86
CA MET A 73 13.55 3.82 8.30
C MET A 73 13.18 2.98 9.51
N GLN A 74 11.90 2.64 9.62
CA GLN A 74 11.46 1.66 10.57
C GLN A 74 12.15 0.40 10.08
N THR A 75 13.36 0.16 10.60
CA THR A 75 13.88 -1.18 10.68
C THR A 75 12.79 -1.91 11.42
N SER A 76 12.02 -2.70 10.68
CA SER A 76 10.97 -3.56 11.21
C SER A 76 11.58 -4.20 12.44
N VAL A 77 11.04 -3.86 13.62
CA VAL A 77 11.36 -4.61 14.81
C VAL A 77 10.95 -6.02 14.44
N VAL A 78 11.93 -6.92 14.33
CA VAL A 78 11.66 -8.35 14.23
C VAL A 78 11.12 -8.72 15.60
N VAL A 79 9.83 -8.42 15.79
CA VAL A 79 9.03 -9.10 16.79
C VAL A 79 9.08 -10.55 16.32
N ASP A 80 9.42 -11.44 17.23
CA ASP A 80 9.37 -12.89 17.04
C ASP A 80 7.88 -13.27 16.92
N ILE A 81 7.27 -12.85 15.83
CA ILE A 81 5.94 -13.27 15.39
C ILE A 81 6.22 -14.65 14.82
N GLN A 82 5.85 -15.69 15.58
CA GLN A 82 5.81 -17.05 15.06
C GLN A 82 4.98 -16.98 13.76
N PRO A 83 5.56 -17.29 12.60
CA PRO A 83 4.85 -17.17 11.34
C PRO A 83 3.87 -18.33 11.28
N ASP A 84 2.65 -18.10 11.78
CA ASP A 84 1.52 -18.78 11.19
C ASP A 84 1.47 -18.34 9.73
N GLU A 85 1.54 -19.29 8.79
CA GLU A 85 1.62 -19.01 7.33
C GLU A 85 0.49 -18.07 6.87
N SER A 86 -0.61 -18.05 7.62
CA SER A 86 -1.76 -17.16 7.42
C SER A 86 -1.42 -15.66 7.42
N TRP A 87 -0.38 -15.22 8.14
CA TRP A 87 0.03 -13.80 8.20
C TRP A 87 1.16 -13.45 7.22
N ALA A 88 1.76 -14.44 6.55
CA ALA A 88 2.97 -14.24 5.76
C ALA A 88 2.79 -13.20 4.65
N GLU A 89 1.67 -13.26 3.92
CA GLU A 89 1.36 -12.34 2.82
C GLU A 89 1.17 -10.89 3.31
N ILE A 90 0.43 -10.71 4.42
CA ILE A 90 0.20 -9.40 5.04
C ILE A 90 1.53 -8.76 5.46
N LEU A 91 2.43 -9.55 6.05
CA LEU A 91 3.75 -9.09 6.50
C LEU A 91 4.70 -8.83 5.33
N GLU A 92 4.71 -9.68 4.31
CA GLU A 92 5.60 -9.58 3.14
C GLU A 92 5.26 -8.35 2.30
N PHE A 93 3.97 -8.10 2.05
CA PHE A 93 3.53 -6.99 1.22
C PHE A 93 3.16 -5.72 2.00
N GLY A 94 3.25 -5.75 3.34
CA GLY A 94 2.94 -4.60 4.19
C GLY A 94 1.49 -4.13 4.04
N LEU A 95 0.55 -5.08 3.92
CA LEU A 95 -0.87 -4.79 3.66
C LEU A 95 -1.56 -4.16 4.87
N LEU A 96 -0.99 -4.33 6.06
CA LEU A 96 -1.42 -3.71 7.31
C LEU A 96 -0.21 -3.13 8.04
N SER A 97 -0.44 -2.06 8.79
CA SER A 97 0.55 -1.49 9.70
C SER A 97 0.84 -2.43 10.88
N ALA A 98 1.99 -2.25 11.52
CA ALA A 98 2.36 -3.03 12.70
C ALA A 98 1.36 -2.83 13.87
N GLU A 99 0.74 -1.66 13.97
CA GLU A 99 -0.27 -1.35 15.00
C GLU A 99 -1.57 -2.12 14.76
N GLU A 100 -2.04 -2.17 13.51
CA GLU A 100 -3.24 -2.93 13.12
C GLU A 100 -3.04 -4.44 13.31
N ILE A 101 -1.87 -4.97 12.91
CA ILE A 101 -1.53 -6.38 13.12
C ILE A 101 -1.53 -6.72 14.61
N ALA A 102 -0.88 -5.89 15.43
CA ALA A 102 -0.83 -6.09 16.87
C ALA A 102 -2.23 -6.04 17.50
N LEU A 103 -3.10 -5.14 17.04
CA LEU A 103 -4.49 -5.05 17.49
C LEU A 103 -5.26 -6.35 17.17
N LEU A 104 -5.24 -6.81 15.93
CA LEU A 104 -5.92 -8.04 15.51
C LEU A 104 -5.43 -9.27 16.29
N GLN A 105 -4.11 -9.39 16.49
CA GLN A 105 -3.52 -10.46 17.28
C GLN A 105 -3.90 -10.37 18.77
N SER A 106 -3.98 -9.16 19.34
CA SER A 106 -4.39 -8.96 20.74
C SER A 106 -5.83 -9.42 21.00
N LEU A 107 -6.69 -9.29 19.98
CA LEU A 107 -8.08 -9.78 19.99
C LEU A 107 -8.18 -11.27 19.65
N SER A 108 -7.06 -11.97 19.47
CA SER A 108 -6.98 -13.38 19.06
C SER A 108 -7.71 -13.67 17.75
N LEU A 109 -7.77 -12.69 16.84
CA LEU A 109 -8.36 -12.86 15.53
C LEU A 109 -7.36 -13.57 14.60
N PRO A 110 -7.82 -14.51 13.75
CA PRO A 110 -6.98 -15.10 12.72
C PRO A 110 -6.59 -14.04 11.67
N ALA A 111 -5.60 -14.34 10.84
CA ALA A 111 -5.23 -13.45 9.75
C ALA A 111 -6.44 -13.22 8.82
N PRO A 112 -6.79 -11.96 8.52
CA PRO A 112 -7.83 -11.66 7.55
C PRO A 112 -7.34 -11.91 6.13
N THR A 113 -8.28 -12.13 5.21
CA THR A 113 -8.06 -11.91 3.78
C THR A 113 -8.22 -10.42 3.49
N VAL A 114 -7.17 -9.77 3.00
CA VAL A 114 -7.19 -8.35 2.63
C VAL A 114 -7.76 -8.21 1.22
N GLY A 115 -8.67 -7.25 0.99
CA GLY A 115 -9.26 -7.00 -0.33
C GLY A 115 -10.13 -8.17 -0.83
N TYR A 116 -11.03 -8.66 0.02
CA TYR A 116 -11.85 -9.83 -0.30
C TYR A 116 -13.00 -9.47 -1.23
N GLU A 117 -12.99 -10.05 -2.42
CA GLU A 117 -14.04 -9.91 -3.42
C GLU A 117 -15.23 -10.84 -3.12
N LEU A 118 -16.40 -10.25 -2.85
CA LEU A 118 -17.67 -10.97 -2.76
C LEU A 118 -18.23 -11.20 -4.16
N GLN A 119 -18.47 -12.47 -4.49
CA GLN A 119 -19.03 -12.86 -5.79
C GLN A 119 -20.50 -13.26 -5.67
N ASP A 120 -21.25 -13.04 -6.75
CA ASP A 120 -22.59 -13.58 -6.91
C ASP A 120 -22.59 -15.04 -7.40
N ASP A 121 -23.78 -15.56 -7.74
CA ASP A 121 -23.95 -16.95 -8.12
C ASP A 121 -23.42 -17.24 -9.55
N ASP A 122 -23.24 -16.18 -10.36
CA ASP A 122 -22.65 -16.24 -11.70
C ASP A 122 -21.12 -16.02 -11.67
N GLY A 123 -20.55 -15.73 -10.49
CA GLY A 123 -19.12 -15.49 -10.28
C GLY A 123 -18.69 -14.05 -10.52
N GLU A 124 -19.64 -13.12 -10.71
CA GLU A 124 -19.35 -11.70 -10.87
C GLU A 124 -19.06 -11.06 -9.50
N ILE A 125 -18.06 -10.18 -9.47
CA ILE A 125 -17.69 -9.44 -8.25
C ILE A 125 -18.73 -8.35 -8.02
N ILE A 126 -19.44 -8.43 -6.90
CA ILE A 126 -20.53 -7.50 -6.55
C ILE A 126 -20.13 -6.52 -5.43
N ALA A 127 -19.14 -6.87 -4.61
CA ALA A 127 -18.64 -6.02 -3.53
C ALA A 127 -17.22 -6.44 -3.14
N GLU A 128 -16.50 -5.58 -2.42
CA GLU A 128 -15.18 -5.87 -1.85
C GLU A 128 -15.15 -5.48 -0.37
N ALA A 129 -14.49 -6.28 0.46
CA ALA A 129 -14.22 -5.94 1.86
C ALA A 129 -12.73 -5.71 2.06
N ASP A 130 -12.37 -4.63 2.77
CA ASP A 130 -10.98 -4.29 3.07
C ASP A 130 -10.30 -5.42 3.87
N LEU A 131 -11.02 -5.96 4.88
CA LEU A 131 -10.62 -7.16 5.61
C LEU A 131 -11.79 -8.14 5.70
N ALA A 132 -11.54 -9.43 5.46
CA ALA A 132 -12.54 -10.47 5.60
C ALA A 132 -12.02 -11.71 6.31
N TRP A 133 -12.95 -12.39 6.96
CA TRP A 133 -12.76 -13.69 7.59
C TRP A 133 -13.77 -14.67 6.99
N PRO A 134 -13.44 -15.28 5.83
CA PRO A 134 -14.41 -16.05 5.05
C PRO A 134 -14.98 -17.26 5.79
N LEU A 135 -14.18 -17.91 6.64
CA LEU A 135 -14.62 -19.05 7.45
C LEU A 135 -15.70 -18.64 8.46
N GLN A 136 -15.61 -17.43 9.02
CA GLN A 136 -16.52 -16.88 10.00
C GLN A 136 -17.66 -16.07 9.36
N LYS A 137 -17.61 -15.83 8.04
CA LYS A 137 -18.46 -14.89 7.31
C LYS A 137 -18.51 -13.51 7.97
N GLN A 138 -17.34 -12.95 8.27
CA GLN A 138 -17.21 -11.61 8.82
C GLN A 138 -16.42 -10.71 7.88
N ALA A 139 -16.87 -9.47 7.72
CA ALA A 139 -16.22 -8.50 6.84
C ALA A 139 -16.13 -7.13 7.53
N LEU A 140 -15.00 -6.47 7.35
CA LEU A 140 -14.78 -5.07 7.72
C LEU A 140 -14.65 -4.25 6.43
N ILE A 141 -15.43 -3.18 6.35
CA ILE A 141 -15.39 -2.23 5.26
C ILE A 141 -15.03 -0.85 5.83
N ILE A 142 -14.00 -0.21 5.30
CA ILE A 142 -13.44 1.04 5.84
C ILE A 142 -14.10 2.24 5.16
N ASP A 143 -14.13 2.25 3.83
CA ASP A 143 -14.45 3.46 3.06
C ASP A 143 -15.77 3.36 2.26
N ASN A 144 -16.22 2.16 1.87
CA ASN A 144 -17.38 2.02 0.98
C ASN A 144 -18.61 1.37 1.64
N GLN A 145 -19.37 2.16 2.38
CA GLN A 145 -20.56 1.70 3.11
C GLN A 145 -21.63 1.02 2.21
N ASP A 146 -21.68 1.34 0.91
CA ASP A 146 -22.65 0.75 -0.01
C ASP A 146 -22.45 -0.76 -0.20
N PHE A 147 -21.28 -1.29 0.14
CA PHE A 147 -20.97 -2.72 0.09
C PHE A 147 -21.52 -3.51 1.29
N THR A 148 -21.77 -2.85 2.42
CA THR A 148 -22.34 -3.48 3.63
C THR A 148 -23.61 -4.29 3.36
N PRO A 149 -24.68 -3.73 2.75
CA PRO A 149 -25.91 -4.49 2.51
C PRO A 149 -25.73 -5.67 1.54
N LEU A 150 -24.74 -5.63 0.64
CA LEU A 150 -24.47 -6.72 -0.29
C LEU A 150 -23.90 -7.93 0.44
N PHE A 151 -22.95 -7.71 1.35
CA PHE A 151 -22.42 -8.74 2.23
C PHE A 151 -23.49 -9.30 3.17
N GLU A 152 -24.27 -8.42 3.82
CA GLU A 152 -25.37 -8.83 4.71
C GLU A 152 -26.41 -9.70 3.97
N SER A 153 -26.73 -9.37 2.72
CA SER A 153 -27.65 -10.15 1.90
C SER A 153 -27.18 -11.59 1.63
N LYS A 154 -25.85 -11.82 1.64
CA LYS A 154 -25.21 -13.14 1.52
C LYS A 154 -24.93 -13.80 2.88
N GLY A 155 -25.48 -13.22 3.96
CA GLY A 155 -25.42 -13.75 5.32
C GLY A 155 -24.07 -13.53 6.01
N TRP A 156 -23.36 -12.47 5.64
CA TRP A 156 -22.16 -12.03 6.34
C TRP A 156 -22.52 -11.06 7.46
N HIS A 157 -21.73 -11.09 8.54
CA HIS A 157 -21.76 -10.05 9.56
C HIS A 157 -20.73 -8.99 9.20
N VAL A 158 -21.15 -7.73 9.17
CA VAL A 158 -20.34 -6.65 8.61
C VAL A 158 -20.19 -5.53 9.61
N ALA A 159 -18.99 -4.98 9.70
CA ALA A 159 -18.74 -3.72 10.40
C ALA A 159 -18.24 -2.69 9.39
N PHE A 160 -18.66 -1.44 9.57
CA PHE A 160 -18.23 -0.31 8.77
C PHE A 160 -17.47 0.67 9.63
N GLY A 161 -16.25 1.04 9.24
CA GLY A 161 -15.40 1.96 9.96
C GLY A 161 -13.92 1.60 9.92
N PRO A 162 -13.06 2.42 10.56
CA PRO A 162 -11.62 2.18 10.60
C PRO A 162 -11.27 0.90 11.38
N ILE A 163 -10.04 0.41 11.21
CA ILE A 163 -9.50 -0.71 11.98
C ILE A 163 -9.18 -0.23 13.41
N ASP A 164 -10.20 -0.24 14.26
CA ASP A 164 -10.08 0.07 15.68
C ASP A 164 -10.77 -0.96 16.58
N GLU A 165 -10.49 -0.88 17.88
CA GLU A 165 -11.02 -1.83 18.85
C GLU A 165 -12.56 -1.81 18.89
N SER A 166 -13.19 -0.64 18.73
CA SER A 166 -14.64 -0.51 18.80
C SER A 166 -15.35 -1.19 17.63
N THR A 167 -14.78 -1.04 16.43
CA THR A 167 -15.32 -1.58 15.18
C THR A 167 -15.11 -3.09 15.13
N LEU A 168 -13.94 -3.56 15.55
CA LEU A 168 -13.63 -5.00 15.64
C LEU A 168 -14.45 -5.70 16.73
N GLN A 169 -14.70 -5.05 17.87
CA GLN A 169 -15.62 -5.57 18.89
C GLN A 169 -17.06 -5.64 18.38
N HIS A 170 -17.52 -4.68 17.58
CA HIS A 170 -18.84 -4.76 16.95
C HIS A 170 -18.96 -5.93 15.96
N LEU A 171 -17.86 -6.22 15.24
CA LEU A 171 -17.79 -7.32 14.28
C LEU A 171 -17.77 -8.70 14.97
N PHE A 172 -16.92 -8.89 15.98
CA PHE A 172 -16.71 -10.20 16.60
C PHE A 172 -17.43 -10.40 17.95
N GLY A 173 -17.98 -9.33 18.53
CA GLY A 173 -18.49 -9.29 19.90
C GLY A 173 -20.00 -9.39 20.05
N GLY A 174 -20.72 -9.94 19.07
CA GLY A 174 -22.18 -10.16 19.18
C GLY A 174 -22.57 -10.91 20.46
N ASP A 175 -23.26 -10.19 21.36
CA ASP A 175 -23.88 -10.55 22.65
C ASP A 175 -23.33 -11.78 23.41
N LYS A 176 -22.57 -11.51 24.48
CA LYS A 176 -22.54 -12.38 25.66
C LYS A 176 -23.72 -12.11 26.58
#